data_AF-Q9TTZ4-F1
#
_entry.id   AF-Q9TTZ4-F1
#
_cell.length_a   1.000
_cell.length_b   1.000
_cell.length_c   1.000
_cell.angle_alpha   90.00
_cell.angle_beta   90.00
_cell.angle_gamma   90.00
#
_symmetry.space_group_name_H-M   'P 1'
#
loop_
_entity.id
_entity.type
_entity.pdbx_description
1 polymer ?
#
loop_
_entity_poly.entity_id
_entity_poly.type
_entity_poly.pdbx_seq_one_letter_code
_entity_poly.pdbx_strand_id
1 'polypeptide(L)'
;VVGIGGVMIGIFLGFIAAFTTRFTHNVRVIEPLFVFLYSYLSYITAEMFHLSGIMAITACAMTMNKYVEENVSQKSYTTIKYFMKMLSSVSETLIFIFMGVSTVGKNHEWHWAFVCFTLAFCLIWRALGVFVLTQVINWFRTIP
;
A
#
# COMPACT_ATOMS: atom_id res chain seq x y z
N VAL A 1 -13.47 -7.21 11.17
CA VAL A 1 -12.79 -6.83 12.44
C VAL A 1 -11.28 -6.71 12.26
N VAL A 2 -10.59 -7.78 11.82
CA VAL A 2 -9.11 -7.79 11.62
C VAL A 2 -8.57 -6.69 10.69
N GLY A 3 -9.26 -6.39 9.58
CA GLY A 3 -8.85 -5.31 8.67
C GLY A 3 -9.03 -3.91 9.28
N ILE A 4 -10.17 -3.64 9.90
CA ILE A 4 -10.46 -2.35 10.55
C ILE A 4 -9.47 -2.11 11.71
N GLY A 5 -9.16 -3.14 12.50
CA GLY A 5 -8.16 -3.05 13.57
C GLY A 5 -6.76 -2.69 13.04
N GLY A 6 -6.34 -3.32 11.93
CA GLY A 6 -5.09 -2.96 11.26
C GLY A 6 -5.06 -1.49 10.81
N VAL A 7 -6.14 -1.01 10.20
CA VAL A 7 -6.27 0.40 9.78
C VAL A 7 -6.17 1.36 10.97
N MET A 8 -6.84 1.05 12.10
CA MET A 8 -6.80 1.88 13.31
C MET A 8 -5.37 1.99 13.88
N ILE A 9 -4.65 0.87 13.97
CA ILE A 9 -3.25 0.84 14.43
C ILE A 9 -2.36 1.64 13.48
N GLY A 10 -2.56 1.46 12.17
CA GLY A 10 -1.81 2.19 11.15
C GLY A 10 -1.99 3.70 11.22
N ILE A 11 -3.23 4.17 11.40
CA ILE A 11 -3.51 5.59 11.58
C ILE A 11 -2.85 6.12 12.86
N PHE A 12 -2.98 5.41 13.98
CA PHE A 12 -2.39 5.81 15.26
C PHE A 12 -0.86 5.97 15.18
N LEU A 13 -0.17 4.99 14.61
CA LEU A 13 1.29 5.05 14.44
C LEU A 13 1.70 6.06 13.37
N GLY A 14 0.89 6.27 12.33
CA GLY A 14 1.10 7.33 11.34
C GLY A 14 1.06 8.73 11.95
N PHE A 15 0.17 8.97 12.91
CA PHE A 15 0.15 10.23 13.68
C PHE A 15 1.37 10.40 14.58
N ILE A 16 1.81 9.33 15.25
CA ILE A 16 3.04 9.36 16.07
C ILE A 16 4.27 9.65 15.20
N ALA A 17 4.34 9.04 14.02
CA ALA A 17 5.41 9.28 13.05
C ALA A 17 5.41 10.75 12.60
N ALA A 18 4.25 11.29 12.22
CA ALA A 18 4.10 12.69 11.84
C ALA A 18 4.54 13.66 12.95
N PHE A 19 4.16 13.37 14.20
CA PHE A 19 4.57 14.16 15.36
C PHE A 19 6.08 14.10 15.59
N THR A 20 6.68 12.92 15.48
CA THR A 20 8.14 12.73 15.65
C THR A 20 8.94 13.46 14.58
N THR A 21 8.49 13.42 13.32
CA THR A 21 9.17 14.09 12.21
C THR A 21 9.22 15.61 12.42
N ARG A 22 8.21 16.21 13.07
CA ARG A 22 8.19 17.64 13.39
C ARG A 22 9.35 18.09 14.29
N PHE A 23 9.84 17.24 15.18
CA PHE A 23 10.95 17.58 16.09
C PHE A 23 12.34 17.27 15.50
N THR A 24 12.40 16.60 14.35
CA THR A 24 13.66 16.12 13.74
C THR A 24 14.24 17.12 12.72
N HIS A 25 14.21 18.42 13.02
CA HIS A 25 14.61 19.46 12.05
C HIS A 25 16.13 19.55 11.82
N ASN A 26 16.94 19.09 12.77
CA ASN A 26 18.40 19.26 12.75
C ASN A 26 19.14 18.22 11.88
N VAL A 27 18.52 17.08 11.52
CA VAL A 27 19.18 16.01 10.74
C VAL A 27 18.26 15.49 9.63
N ARG A 28 18.18 16.24 8.53
CA ARG A 28 17.27 15.95 7.40
C ARG A 28 17.56 14.65 6.66
N VAL A 29 18.78 14.12 6.78
CA VAL A 29 19.19 12.85 6.15
C VAL A 29 18.52 11.63 6.78
N ILE A 30 18.00 11.76 8.00
CA ILE A 30 17.36 10.69 8.77
C ILE A 30 15.83 10.64 8.54
N GLU A 31 15.23 11.70 8.01
CA GLU A 31 13.78 11.77 7.75
C GLU A 31 13.25 10.60 6.90
N PRO A 32 13.91 10.16 5.80
CA PRO A 32 13.46 8.99 5.04
C PRO A 32 13.44 7.72 5.89
N LEU A 33 14.46 7.54 6.74
CA LEU A 33 14.63 6.36 7.56
C LEU A 33 13.52 6.23 8.60
N PHE A 34 13.07 7.35 9.19
CA PHE A 34 11.92 7.34 10.10
C PHE A 34 10.62 6.92 9.41
N VAL A 35 10.38 7.38 8.17
CA VAL A 35 9.20 6.96 7.41
C VAL A 35 9.18 5.45 7.20
N PHE A 36 10.31 4.84 6.84
CA PHE A 36 10.41 3.37 6.72
C PHE A 36 10.25 2.66 8.06
N LEU A 37 10.92 3.15 9.09
CA LEU A 37 10.90 2.53 10.41
C LEU A 37 9.49 2.49 11.00
N TYR A 38 8.78 3.62 11.00
CA TYR A 38 7.41 3.69 11.53
C TYR A 38 6.41 2.90 10.69
N SER A 39 6.60 2.87 9.36
CA SER A 39 5.81 2.01 8.46
C SER A 39 5.95 0.53 8.85
N TYR A 40 7.18 0.06 9.03
CA TYR A 40 7.45 -1.33 9.44
C TYR A 40 7.02 -1.62 10.88
N LEU A 41 7.15 -0.65 11.78
CA LEU A 41 6.70 -0.79 13.17
C LEU A 41 5.19 -0.96 13.27
N SER A 42 4.42 -0.28 12.39
CA SER A 42 2.98 -0.49 12.24
C SER A 42 2.62 -1.91 11.81
N TYR A 43 3.38 -2.46 10.86
CA TYR A 43 3.20 -3.84 10.42
C TYR A 43 3.38 -4.82 11.58
N ILE A 44 4.52 -4.74 12.28
CA ILE A 44 4.84 -5.67 13.38
C ILE A 44 3.83 -5.52 14.53
N THR A 45 3.47 -4.29 14.89
CA THR A 45 2.49 -4.04 15.96
C THR A 45 1.14 -4.70 15.63
N ALA A 46 0.65 -4.54 14.39
CA ALA A 46 -0.60 -5.17 13.97
C ALA A 46 -0.50 -6.71 13.96
N GLU A 47 0.62 -7.28 13.50
CA GLU A 47 0.84 -8.74 13.55
C GLU A 47 0.89 -9.28 14.98
N MET A 48 1.48 -8.54 15.94
CA MET A 48 1.48 -8.94 17.36
C MET A 48 0.07 -9.05 17.96
N PHE A 49 -0.89 -8.26 17.46
CA PHE A 49 -2.30 -8.33 17.85
C PHE A 49 -3.13 -9.27 16.96
N HIS A 50 -2.49 -10.07 16.09
CA HIS A 50 -3.17 -10.93 15.09
C HIS A 50 -4.15 -10.16 14.18
N LEU A 51 -3.85 -8.89 13.89
CA LEU A 51 -4.58 -8.04 12.96
C LEU A 51 -3.88 -8.01 11.59
N SER A 52 -4.49 -7.39 10.58
CA SER A 52 -3.88 -7.33 9.24
C SER A 52 -2.70 -6.34 9.20
N GLY A 53 -1.47 -6.86 9.21
CA GLY A 53 -0.25 -6.05 9.09
C GLY A 53 -0.19 -5.25 7.79
N ILE A 54 -0.64 -5.83 6.67
CA ILE A 54 -0.66 -5.18 5.34
C ILE A 54 -1.60 -3.96 5.35
N MET A 55 -2.76 -4.08 5.99
CA MET A 55 -3.69 -2.95 6.11
C MET A 55 -3.16 -1.88 7.08
N ALA A 56 -2.39 -2.27 8.10
CA ALA A 56 -1.78 -1.34 9.04
C ALA A 56 -0.63 -0.53 8.44
N ILE A 57 0.26 -1.17 7.67
CA ILE A 57 1.37 -0.49 6.99
C ILE A 57 0.86 0.47 5.91
N THR A 58 -0.17 0.07 5.15
CA THR A 58 -0.78 0.93 4.13
C THR A 58 -1.52 2.13 4.74
N ALA A 59 -2.28 1.93 5.83
CA ALA A 59 -2.92 3.02 6.55
C ALA A 59 -1.92 4.00 7.19
N CYS A 60 -0.82 3.48 7.74
CA CYS A 60 0.28 4.29 8.24
C CYS A 60 0.90 5.14 7.13
N ALA A 61 1.22 4.53 5.98
CA ALA A 61 1.77 5.23 4.82
C ALA A 61 0.83 6.31 4.26
N MET A 62 -0.48 6.02 4.17
CA MET A 62 -1.48 7.01 3.74
C MET A 62 -1.54 8.22 4.68
N THR A 63 -1.49 7.97 5.98
CA THR A 63 -1.48 9.03 7.02
C THR A 63 -0.20 9.85 6.91
N MET A 64 0.96 9.20 6.83
CA MET A 64 2.25 9.88 6.72
C MET A 64 2.37 10.71 5.44
N ASN A 65 1.83 10.26 4.30
CA ASN A 65 1.96 11.00 3.04
C ASN A 65 1.47 12.46 3.17
N LYS A 66 0.36 12.71 3.88
CA LYS A 66 -0.18 14.06 4.03
C LYS A 66 0.51 14.90 5.11
N TYR A 67 0.90 14.30 6.23
CA TYR A 67 1.49 15.05 7.35
C TYR A 67 3.02 15.19 7.27
N VAL A 68 3.71 14.20 6.69
CA VAL A 68 5.16 14.23 6.53
C VAL A 68 5.56 15.11 5.34
N GLU A 69 4.75 15.20 4.29
CA GLU A 69 5.00 16.09 3.14
C GLU A 69 5.12 17.57 3.57
N GLU A 70 4.29 18.02 4.51
CA GLU A 70 4.35 19.40 5.05
C GLU A 70 5.50 19.61 6.05
N ASN A 71 5.92 18.57 6.77
CA ASN A 71 6.97 18.67 7.79
C ASN A 71 8.39 18.52 7.21
N VAL A 72 8.53 17.95 6.01
CA VAL A 72 9.81 17.57 5.40
C VAL A 72 10.24 18.57 4.34
N SER A 73 11.56 18.84 4.26
CA SER A 73 12.09 19.73 3.22
C SER A 73 11.92 19.15 1.80
N GLN A 74 11.70 20.01 0.79
CA GLN A 74 11.49 19.59 -0.60
C GLN A 74 12.59 18.67 -1.18
N LYS A 75 13.85 18.87 -0.76
CA LYS A 75 14.97 18.01 -1.14
C LYS A 75 14.81 16.58 -0.61
N SER A 76 14.38 16.44 0.65
CA SER A 76 14.20 15.15 1.31
C SER A 76 12.94 14.43 0.82
N TYR A 77 11.84 15.17 0.60
CA TYR A 77 10.62 14.63 -0.01
C TYR A 77 10.89 14.00 -1.38
N THR A 78 11.66 14.70 -2.22
CA THR A 78 12.04 14.20 -3.54
C THR A 78 12.83 12.90 -3.45
N THR A 79 13.80 12.83 -2.53
CA THR A 79 14.58 11.61 -2.26
C THR A 79 13.69 10.45 -1.81
N ILE A 80 12.78 10.67 -0.85
CA ILE A 80 11.83 9.66 -0.37
C ILE A 80 10.98 9.14 -1.53
N LYS A 81 10.42 10.05 -2.35
CA LYS A 81 9.55 9.68 -3.48
C LYS A 81 10.28 8.84 -4.53
N TYR A 82 11.48 9.24 -4.94
CA TYR A 82 12.26 8.48 -5.91
C TYR A 82 12.73 7.14 -5.34
N PHE A 83 13.14 7.10 -4.08
CA PHE A 83 13.56 5.88 -3.42
C PHE A 83 12.40 4.88 -3.28
N MET A 84 11.21 5.34 -2.85
CA MET A 84 9.99 4.51 -2.80
C MET A 84 9.59 4.00 -4.19
N LYS A 85 9.69 4.84 -5.23
CA LYS A 85 9.41 4.42 -6.61
C LYS A 85 10.40 3.36 -7.09
N MET A 86 11.69 3.53 -6.78
CA MET A 86 12.73 2.55 -7.09
C MET A 86 12.44 1.21 -6.38
N LEU A 87 12.18 1.23 -5.07
CA LEU A 87 11.86 0.02 -4.30
C LEU A 87 10.60 -0.70 -4.80
N SER A 88 9.56 0.06 -5.16
CA SER A 88 8.34 -0.50 -5.75
C SER A 88 8.63 -1.22 -7.07
N SER A 89 9.44 -0.61 -7.96
CA SER A 89 9.80 -1.20 -9.24
C SER A 89 10.68 -2.45 -9.10
N VAL A 90 11.62 -2.43 -8.15
CA VAL A 90 12.43 -3.62 -7.81
C VAL A 90 11.54 -4.73 -7.27
N SER A 91 10.62 -4.42 -6.35
CA SER A 91 9.71 -5.40 -5.75
C SER A 91 8.77 -6.02 -6.80
N GLU A 92 8.23 -5.22 -7.71
CA GLU A 92 7.41 -5.68 -8.83
C GLU A 92 8.18 -6.65 -9.74
N THR A 93 9.42 -6.29 -10.11
CA THR A 93 10.29 -7.16 -10.92
C THR A 93 10.57 -8.49 -10.23
N LEU A 94 10.85 -8.47 -8.91
CA LEU A 94 11.08 -9.69 -8.13
C LEU A 94 9.83 -10.58 -8.08
N ILE A 95 8.65 -10.01 -7.87
CA ILE A 95 7.38 -10.77 -7.86
C ILE A 95 7.16 -11.44 -9.23
N PHE A 96 7.41 -10.73 -10.34
CA PHE A 96 7.25 -11.31 -11.67
C PHE A 96 8.25 -12.44 -11.94
N ILE A 97 9.52 -12.29 -11.52
CA ILE A 97 10.52 -13.36 -11.64
C ILE A 97 10.09 -14.59 -10.84
N PHE A 98 9.66 -14.43 -9.58
CA PHE A 98 9.20 -15.54 -8.75
C PHE A 98 7.97 -16.24 -9.33
N MET A 99 7.01 -15.47 -9.86
CA MET A 99 5.83 -16.01 -10.52
C MET A 99 6.22 -16.81 -11.78
N GLY A 100 7.15 -16.31 -12.59
CA GLY A 100 7.65 -17.00 -13.79
C GLY A 100 8.34 -18.31 -13.46
N VAL A 101 9.28 -18.30 -12.50
CA VAL A 101 10.00 -19.51 -12.07
C VAL A 101 9.04 -20.55 -11.47
N SER A 102 8.07 -20.12 -10.64
CA SER A 102 7.07 -21.04 -10.08
C SER A 102 6.16 -21.66 -11.13
N THR A 103 5.99 -21.02 -12.29
CA THR A 103 5.18 -21.54 -13.40
C THR A 103 5.93 -22.60 -14.20
N VAL A 104 7.24 -22.43 -14.40
CA VAL A 104 8.09 -23.38 -15.15
C VAL A 104 8.46 -24.61 -14.32
N GLY A 105 8.69 -24.44 -13.01
CA GLY A 105 9.23 -25.50 -12.15
C GLY A 105 8.23 -26.52 -11.60
N LYS A 106 6.91 -26.29 -11.71
CA LYS A 106 5.87 -27.22 -11.23
C LYS A 106 5.28 -28.01 -12.40
N ASN A 107 5.07 -29.32 -12.21
CA ASN A 107 4.23 -30.12 -13.10
C ASN A 107 2.81 -29.52 -13.11
N HIS A 108 2.52 -28.69 -14.10
CA HIS A 108 1.30 -27.92 -14.15
C HIS A 108 0.16 -28.78 -14.70
N GLU A 109 -0.76 -29.20 -13.83
CA GLU A 109 -2.00 -29.85 -14.25
C GLU A 109 -2.89 -28.82 -14.94
N TRP A 110 -2.87 -28.84 -16.27
CA TRP A 110 -3.56 -27.86 -17.10
C TRP A 110 -5.06 -28.12 -17.14
N HIS A 111 -5.85 -27.29 -16.45
CA HIS A 111 -7.31 -27.34 -16.47
C HIS A 111 -7.91 -26.13 -17.22
N TRP A 112 -8.10 -26.27 -18.53
CA TRP A 112 -8.68 -25.23 -19.40
C TRP A 112 -9.99 -24.63 -18.86
N ALA A 113 -10.90 -25.47 -18.36
CA ALA A 113 -12.19 -25.01 -17.85
C ALA A 113 -12.01 -24.05 -16.65
N PHE A 114 -11.11 -24.38 -15.71
CA PHE A 114 -10.83 -23.53 -14.55
C PHE A 114 -10.22 -22.18 -14.97
N VAL A 115 -9.30 -22.19 -15.95
CA VAL A 115 -8.69 -20.96 -16.49
C VAL A 115 -9.74 -20.08 -17.17
N CYS A 116 -10.64 -20.64 -17.98
CA CYS A 116 -11.70 -19.86 -18.61
C CYS A 116 -12.68 -19.25 -17.63
N PHE A 117 -13.15 -20.03 -16.64
CA PHE A 117 -14.08 -19.51 -15.64
C PHE A 117 -13.44 -18.43 -14.77
N THR A 118 -12.18 -18.60 -14.35
CA THR A 118 -11.47 -17.57 -13.58
C THR A 118 -11.27 -16.27 -14.38
N LEU A 119 -10.90 -16.37 -15.66
CA LEU A 119 -10.81 -15.20 -16.56
C LEU A 119 -12.17 -14.51 -16.73
N ALA A 120 -13.23 -15.27 -16.98
CA ALA A 120 -14.58 -14.73 -17.12
C ALA A 120 -15.06 -14.02 -15.85
N PHE A 121 -14.93 -14.65 -14.68
CA PHE A 121 -15.33 -14.04 -13.40
C PHE A 121 -14.50 -12.79 -13.07
N CYS A 122 -13.20 -12.79 -13.36
CA CYS A 122 -12.33 -11.62 -13.17
C CYS A 122 -12.79 -10.43 -14.03
N LEU A 123 -13.11 -10.66 -15.31
CA LEU A 123 -13.59 -9.62 -16.22
C LEU A 123 -14.97 -9.10 -15.80
N ILE A 124 -15.90 -9.98 -15.42
CA ILE A 124 -17.24 -9.60 -14.96
C ILE A 124 -17.15 -8.76 -13.68
N TRP A 125 -16.37 -9.21 -12.69
CA TRP A 125 -16.21 -8.48 -11.44
C TRP A 125 -15.61 -7.08 -11.66
N ARG A 126 -14.59 -7.00 -12.53
CA ARG A 126 -13.99 -5.72 -12.92
C ARG A 126 -15.00 -4.80 -13.61
N ALA A 127 -15.79 -5.32 -14.56
CA ALA A 127 -16.80 -4.54 -15.25
C ALA A 127 -17.86 -4.02 -14.27
N LEU A 128 -18.43 -4.90 -13.44
CA LEU A 128 -19.42 -4.53 -12.42
C LEU A 128 -18.87 -3.47 -11.46
N GLY A 129 -17.65 -3.64 -10.95
CA GLY A 129 -17.01 -2.67 -10.05
C GLY A 129 -16.93 -1.29 -10.68
N VAL A 130 -16.46 -1.19 -11.93
CA VAL A 130 -16.37 0.09 -12.66
C VAL A 130 -17.75 0.70 -12.91
N PHE A 131 -18.73 -0.10 -13.37
CA PHE A 131 -20.08 0.41 -13.63
C PHE A 131 -20.76 0.92 -12.35
N VAL A 132 -20.71 0.16 -11.26
CA VAL A 132 -21.29 0.56 -9.97
C VAL A 132 -20.64 1.84 -9.45
N LEU A 133 -19.30 1.91 -9.43
CA LEU A 133 -18.57 3.12 -9.01
C LEU A 133 -18.92 4.32 -9.89
N THR A 134 -19.02 4.12 -11.22
CA THR A 134 -19.38 5.19 -12.16
C THR A 134 -20.81 5.68 -11.93
N GLN A 135 -21.77 4.78 -11.67
CA GLN A 135 -23.16 5.17 -11.36
C GLN A 135 -23.25 5.96 -10.05
N VAL A 136 -22.55 5.52 -9.01
CA VAL A 136 -22.48 6.24 -7.73
C VAL A 136 -21.92 7.64 -7.94
N ILE A 137 -20.80 7.78 -8.65
CA ILE A 137 -20.17 9.08 -8.94
C ILE A 137 -21.12 9.96 -9.77
N ASN A 138 -21.78 9.40 -10.78
CA ASN A 138 -22.66 10.14 -11.68
C ASN A 138 -23.91 10.66 -10.94
N TRP A 139 -24.42 9.91 -9.95
CA TRP A 139 -25.55 10.36 -9.13
C TRP A 139 -25.20 11.57 -8.25
N PHE A 140 -23.95 11.66 -7.76
CA PHE A 140 -23.47 12.79 -6.98
C PHE A 140 -22.98 13.97 -7.83
N ARG A 141 -22.98 13.87 -9.16
CA ARG A 141 -22.60 14.98 -10.05
C ARG A 141 -23.84 15.85 -10.32
N THR A 142 -23.99 16.92 -9.54
CA THR A 142 -25.17 17.82 -9.55
C THR A 142 -25.10 18.98 -10.57
N ILE A 143 -24.14 19.01 -11.49
CA ILE A 143 -24.02 20.06 -12.51
C ILE A 143 -23.46 19.42 -13.80
N PRO A 144 -24.04 19.71 -14.99
CA PRO A 144 -23.70 19.08 -16.27
C PRO A 144 -22.21 19.12 -16.64
#